data_AF-F2Z8V5-F1
#
_entry.id   AF-F2Z8V5-F1
#
_cell.length_a   1.000
_cell.length_b   1.000
_cell.length_c   1.000
_cell.angle_alpha   90.00
_cell.angle_beta   90.00
_cell.angle_gamma   90.00
#
_symmetry.space_group_name_H-M   'P 1'
#
loop_
_entity.id
_entity.type
_entity.pdbx_description
1 polymer ?
#
loop_
_entity_poly.entity_id
_entity_poly.type
_entity_poly.pdbx_seq_one_letter_code
_entity_poly.pdbx_strand_id
1 'polypeptide(L)'
;MILNRVQRPGTGGEPAWGALDTYRLYQNVVAAGTLYTLAMTTEVCETLGLATVPREVTPGLRPVMEIAGVPEDLIDWSASRRQRIEDALEVLTDQYVKDHGHLPGERGRHRLGWWAAQETRPAKKKPKPLAQLLAWWRASALLRFGQELVDGLLEKCRAAGTAIRARVDPAVDVALAAVDVAAVVFTVREKFSRRHIEARRHLLETLRGGEFTCGLDDYITHRALLRYSLRHTLTKPGREAPAADRMTYTADFPVPHRWWIASAEGTPPRESSRYERAQVASLAVQNAIRDARIRADTATEATTTTSVVSAPAGPRELKGETASAPHAVGHPGRDVVLTPAQRAAAVRAHQQAAIPEEYLEGRTTDPATWLRTPKNLDRLAAYTRAAETRRRAMEDRKAPVADPAGPVDGRRQEHEQQRQQPDPGQGQGLRP
;
A
#
# COMPACT_ATOMS: atom_id res chain seq x y z
N MET A 1 7.14 23.42 6.62
CA MET A 1 6.59 24.48 5.74
C MET A 1 7.60 24.73 4.64
N ILE A 2 7.24 24.54 3.37
CA ILE A 2 8.13 24.80 2.23
C ILE A 2 7.75 26.16 1.67
N LEU A 3 8.71 27.08 1.62
CA LEU A 3 8.48 28.39 1.02
C LEU A 3 8.36 28.25 -0.51
N ASN A 4 7.45 29.01 -1.13
CA ASN A 4 7.30 29.04 -2.58
C ASN A 4 8.39 29.93 -3.23
N ARG A 5 9.67 29.60 -2.99
CA ARG A 5 10.82 30.33 -3.53
C ARG A 5 11.98 29.36 -3.78
N VAL A 6 12.59 29.47 -4.96
CA VAL A 6 13.79 28.73 -5.34
C VAL A 6 14.78 29.66 -6.00
N GLN A 7 16.07 29.41 -5.81
CA GLN A 7 17.15 30.13 -6.47
C GLN A 7 17.64 29.29 -7.66
N ARG A 8 17.79 29.93 -8.82
CA ARG A 8 18.34 29.33 -10.04
C ARG A 8 19.49 30.18 -10.57
N PRO A 9 20.45 29.60 -11.32
CA PRO A 9 21.42 30.40 -12.05
C PRO A 9 20.71 31.37 -13.00
N GLY A 10 21.04 32.66 -12.91
CA GLY A 10 20.53 33.70 -13.78
C GLY A 10 21.41 33.90 -15.02
N THR A 11 20.89 34.65 -15.98
CA THR A 11 21.65 35.12 -17.14
C THR A 11 22.75 36.05 -16.67
N GLY A 12 24.02 35.65 -16.86
CA GLY A 12 25.20 36.38 -16.38
C GLY A 12 25.85 35.82 -15.12
N GLY A 13 25.39 34.67 -14.59
CA GLY A 13 26.00 34.02 -13.42
C GLY A 13 25.44 34.47 -12.07
N GLU A 14 24.72 35.60 -12.03
CA GLU A 14 24.03 36.07 -10.83
C GLU A 14 22.83 35.19 -10.48
N PRO A 15 22.57 34.88 -9.19
CA PRO A 15 21.44 34.05 -8.81
C PRO A 15 20.10 34.77 -8.98
N ALA A 16 19.15 34.10 -9.64
CA ALA A 16 17.78 34.59 -9.81
C ALA A 16 16.80 33.82 -8.91
N TRP A 17 15.88 34.54 -8.26
CA TRP A 17 14.80 33.93 -7.49
C TRP A 17 13.57 33.67 -8.37
N GLY A 18 12.94 32.51 -8.19
CA GLY A 18 11.71 32.13 -8.86
C GLY A 18 10.74 31.37 -7.95
N ALA A 19 9.55 31.06 -8.47
CA ALA A 19 8.58 30.21 -7.79
C ALA A 19 9.01 28.73 -7.87
N LEU A 20 8.66 27.96 -6.83
CA LEU A 20 8.91 26.52 -6.81
C LEU A 20 7.99 25.82 -7.82
N ASP A 21 8.51 24.85 -8.57
CA ASP A 21 7.69 23.94 -9.38
C ASP A 21 6.93 22.97 -8.45
N THR A 22 5.83 23.49 -7.89
CA THR A 22 4.97 22.75 -6.97
C THR A 22 4.28 21.58 -7.64
N TYR A 23 4.06 21.62 -8.95
CA TYR A 23 3.46 20.52 -9.70
C TYR A 23 4.37 19.28 -9.65
N ARG A 24 5.67 19.44 -9.95
CA ARG A 24 6.63 18.32 -9.82
C ARG A 24 6.78 17.86 -8.37
N LEU A 25 6.71 18.76 -7.40
CA LEU A 25 6.75 18.39 -5.98
C LEU A 25 5.57 17.49 -5.60
N TYR A 26 4.33 17.92 -5.86
CA TYR A 26 3.13 17.17 -5.49
C TYR A 26 2.99 15.87 -6.26
N GLN A 27 3.51 15.82 -7.49
CA GLN A 27 3.60 14.58 -8.26
C GLN A 27 4.46 13.49 -7.59
N ASN A 28 5.42 13.87 -6.74
CA ASN A 28 6.33 12.96 -6.05
C ASN A 28 5.98 12.75 -4.57
N VAL A 29 4.83 13.24 -4.08
CA VAL A 29 4.47 13.18 -2.65
C VAL A 29 4.43 11.76 -2.09
N VAL A 30 3.97 10.78 -2.88
CA VAL A 30 3.93 9.37 -2.47
C VAL A 30 5.34 8.77 -2.40
N ALA A 31 6.21 9.11 -3.36
CA ALA A 31 7.61 8.66 -3.36
C ALA A 31 8.40 9.26 -2.19
N ALA A 32 8.12 10.51 -1.83
CA ALA A 32 8.68 11.15 -0.65
C ALA A 32 8.14 10.55 0.65
N GLY A 33 6.83 10.28 0.73
CA GLY A 33 6.21 9.64 1.89
C GLY A 33 6.73 8.24 2.16
N THR A 34 6.92 7.43 1.10
CA THR A 34 7.50 6.09 1.23
C THR A 34 8.97 6.11 1.65
N LEU A 35 9.74 7.12 1.23
CA LEU A 35 11.10 7.37 1.74
C LEU A 35 11.09 7.72 3.22
N TYR A 36 10.23 8.65 3.63
CA TYR A 36 10.07 9.02 5.03
C TYR A 36 9.72 7.80 5.90
N THR A 37 8.71 7.02 5.51
CA THR A 37 8.29 5.84 6.28
C THR A 37 9.40 4.81 6.34
N LEU A 38 10.07 4.49 5.23
CA LEU A 38 11.18 3.53 5.23
C LEU A 38 12.32 3.97 6.15
N ALA A 39 12.78 5.20 6.00
CA ALA A 39 13.89 5.72 6.80
C ALA A 39 13.55 5.79 8.30
N MET A 40 12.38 6.37 8.64
CA MET A 40 11.95 6.51 10.03
C MET A 40 11.73 5.15 10.69
N THR A 41 11.05 4.22 10.02
CA THR A 41 10.81 2.89 10.57
C THR A 41 12.10 2.11 10.76
N THR A 42 13.04 2.19 9.82
CA THR A 42 14.35 1.53 9.93
C THR A 42 15.10 2.07 11.15
N GLU A 43 15.24 3.40 11.25
CA GLU A 43 15.94 4.05 12.36
C GLU A 43 15.36 3.66 13.73
N VAL A 44 14.02 3.71 13.86
CA VAL A 44 13.33 3.35 15.10
C VAL A 44 13.55 1.88 15.44
N CYS A 45 13.48 1.00 14.44
CA CYS A 45 13.61 -0.43 14.65
C CYS A 45 15.04 -0.82 15.04
N GLU A 46 16.06 -0.23 14.41
CA GLU A 46 17.46 -0.49 14.74
C GLU A 46 17.84 0.07 16.11
N THR A 47 17.47 1.32 16.38
CA THR A 47 17.82 2.00 17.63
C THR A 47 17.19 1.31 18.85
N LEU A 48 15.96 0.79 18.70
CA LEU A 48 15.19 0.27 19.83
C LEU A 48 15.13 -1.27 19.90
N GLY A 49 15.72 -1.97 18.93
CA GLY A 49 15.65 -3.44 18.83
C GLY A 49 14.25 -3.96 18.48
N LEU A 50 13.53 -3.24 17.62
CA LEU A 50 12.16 -3.56 17.21
C LEU A 50 12.14 -4.15 15.79
N ALA A 51 11.00 -4.71 15.41
CA ALA A 51 10.71 -5.05 14.01
C ALA A 51 9.25 -4.68 13.69
N THR A 52 8.88 -4.76 12.42
CA THR A 52 7.51 -4.50 11.96
C THR A 52 6.80 -5.74 11.46
N VAL A 53 5.47 -5.68 11.49
CA VAL A 53 4.54 -6.69 10.95
C VAL A 53 3.55 -6.02 10.00
N PRO A 54 3.04 -6.74 8.98
CA PRO A 54 2.03 -6.19 8.11
C PRO A 54 0.67 -6.22 8.83
N ARG A 55 -0.04 -5.10 8.77
CA ARG A 55 -1.39 -4.92 9.28
C ARG A 55 -2.32 -4.61 8.12
N GLU A 56 -3.31 -5.46 7.89
CA GLU A 56 -4.34 -5.19 6.88
C GLU A 56 -5.34 -4.19 7.44
N VAL A 57 -5.26 -2.97 6.93
CA VAL A 57 -6.06 -1.84 7.40
C VAL A 57 -7.35 -1.67 6.58
N THR A 58 -7.30 -2.06 5.31
CA THR A 58 -8.43 -1.99 4.39
C THR A 58 -8.33 -3.21 3.47
N PRO A 59 -9.36 -4.08 3.44
CA PRO A 59 -9.32 -5.30 2.68
C PRO A 59 -8.95 -5.09 1.21
N GLY A 60 -7.96 -5.85 0.75
CA GLY A 60 -7.48 -5.80 -0.64
C GLY A 60 -6.65 -4.55 -0.98
N LEU A 61 -6.41 -3.63 -0.04
CA LEU A 61 -5.34 -2.67 -0.19
C LEU A 61 -4.03 -3.23 0.39
N ARG A 62 -2.93 -2.58 0.05
CA ARG A 62 -1.62 -2.95 0.58
C ARG A 62 -1.60 -2.77 2.10
N PRO A 63 -1.05 -3.74 2.86
CA PRO A 63 -0.94 -3.60 4.31
C PRO A 63 -0.05 -2.42 4.70
N VAL A 64 -0.31 -1.91 5.91
CA VAL A 64 0.55 -0.94 6.57
C VAL A 64 1.52 -1.69 7.48
N MET A 65 2.75 -1.20 7.60
CA MET A 65 3.76 -1.84 8.43
C MET A 65 3.76 -1.18 9.81
N GLU A 66 3.43 -1.96 10.83
CA GLU A 66 3.29 -1.52 12.23
C GLU A 66 4.29 -2.23 13.14
N ILE A 67 4.61 -1.66 14.30
CA ILE A 67 5.56 -2.26 15.24
C ILE A 67 5.03 -3.60 15.78
N ALA A 68 5.84 -4.65 15.67
CA ALA A 68 5.52 -5.97 16.18
C ALA A 68 5.35 -5.95 17.71
N GLY A 69 4.33 -6.64 18.22
CA GLY A 69 4.07 -6.76 19.66
C GLY A 69 3.12 -5.69 20.23
N VAL A 70 2.86 -4.61 19.48
CA VAL A 70 1.80 -3.65 19.82
C VAL A 70 0.43 -4.30 19.58
N PRO A 71 -0.45 -4.38 20.59
CA PRO A 71 -1.79 -4.95 20.40
C PRO A 71 -2.64 -4.13 19.43
N GLU A 72 -3.40 -4.81 18.55
CA GLU A 72 -4.34 -4.18 17.61
C GLU A 72 -5.34 -3.29 18.35
N ASP A 73 -5.94 -3.80 19.43
CA ASP A 73 -6.88 -3.06 20.27
C ASP A 73 -6.30 -1.75 20.83
N LEU A 74 -4.98 -1.68 21.07
CA LEU A 74 -4.30 -0.47 21.53
C LEU A 74 -4.18 0.55 20.40
N ILE A 75 -3.83 0.09 19.19
CA ILE A 75 -3.76 0.93 18.00
C ILE A 75 -5.14 1.54 17.73
N ASP A 76 -6.19 0.72 17.71
CA ASP A 76 -7.56 1.15 17.41
C ASP A 76 -8.11 2.09 18.49
N TRP A 77 -7.86 1.80 19.76
CA TRP A 77 -8.22 2.68 20.87
C TRP A 77 -7.58 4.08 20.74
N SER A 78 -6.31 4.14 20.30
CA SER A 78 -5.61 5.41 20.09
C SER A 78 -6.11 6.16 18.84
N ALA A 79 -6.65 5.44 17.85
CA ALA A 79 -7.08 5.95 16.55
C ALA A 79 -8.49 6.59 16.53
N SER A 80 -8.93 7.19 17.63
CA SER A 80 -10.29 7.75 17.80
C SER A 80 -10.79 8.69 16.70
N ARG A 81 -9.91 9.42 16.00
CA ARG A 81 -10.31 10.26 14.86
C ARG A 81 -10.74 9.41 13.67
N ARG A 82 -9.99 8.33 13.41
CA ARG A 82 -10.24 7.45 12.27
C ARG A 82 -11.62 6.81 12.37
N GLN A 83 -11.97 6.30 13.55
CA GLN A 83 -13.32 5.74 13.78
C GLN A 83 -14.41 6.74 13.42
N ARG A 84 -14.31 8.00 13.87
CA ARG A 84 -15.29 9.05 13.52
C ARG A 84 -15.39 9.29 12.02
N ILE A 85 -14.27 9.21 11.30
CA ILE A 85 -14.24 9.37 9.84
C ILE A 85 -14.97 8.21 9.17
N GLU A 86 -14.72 6.99 9.63
CA GLU A 86 -15.37 5.78 9.10
C GLU A 86 -16.88 5.81 9.36
N ASP A 87 -17.31 6.15 10.58
CA ASP A 87 -18.72 6.32 10.94
C ASP A 87 -19.40 7.40 10.07
N ALA A 88 -18.76 8.55 9.88
CA ALA A 88 -19.28 9.62 9.03
C ALA A 88 -19.30 9.23 7.55
N LEU A 89 -18.31 8.46 7.08
CA LEU A 89 -18.25 7.99 5.70
C LEU A 89 -19.38 7.00 5.40
N GLU A 90 -19.75 6.13 6.35
CA GLU A 90 -20.90 5.24 6.21
C GLU A 90 -22.19 6.05 5.99
N VAL A 91 -22.45 7.04 6.85
CA VAL A 91 -23.62 7.93 6.73
C VAL A 91 -23.62 8.68 5.40
N LEU A 92 -22.49 9.25 4.99
CA LEU A 92 -22.37 9.96 3.70
C LEU A 92 -22.56 9.04 2.50
N THR A 93 -22.14 7.77 2.60
CA THR A 93 -22.33 6.77 1.55
C THR A 93 -23.79 6.36 1.44
N ASP A 94 -24.48 6.16 2.56
CA ASP A 94 -25.91 5.86 2.58
C ASP A 94 -26.73 7.01 1.98
N GLN A 95 -26.39 8.25 2.31
CA GLN A 95 -27.02 9.42 1.72
C GLN A 95 -26.78 9.49 0.21
N TYR A 96 -25.54 9.24 -0.23
CA TYR A 96 -25.21 9.20 -1.66
C TYR A 96 -26.06 8.17 -2.41
N VAL A 97 -26.22 6.96 -1.86
CA VAL A 97 -27.03 5.89 -2.46
C VAL A 97 -28.50 6.29 -2.53
N LYS A 98 -29.06 6.92 -1.49
CA LYS A 98 -30.44 7.41 -1.51
C LYS A 98 -30.66 8.47 -2.59
N ASP A 99 -29.70 9.39 -2.75
CA ASP A 99 -29.83 10.51 -3.69
C ASP A 99 -29.58 10.10 -5.16
N HIS A 100 -28.71 9.10 -5.41
CA HIS A 100 -28.26 8.74 -6.76
C HIS A 100 -28.72 7.35 -7.22
N GLY A 101 -29.26 6.51 -6.34
CA GLY A 101 -29.73 5.15 -6.66
C GLY A 101 -28.62 4.12 -6.93
N HIS A 102 -27.34 4.46 -6.69
CA HIS A 102 -26.22 3.53 -6.87
C HIS A 102 -25.06 3.84 -5.92
N LEU A 103 -24.13 2.88 -5.73
CA LEU A 103 -22.93 3.09 -4.91
C LEU A 103 -21.96 4.10 -5.56
N PRO A 104 -21.20 4.87 -4.76
CA PRO A 104 -20.18 5.76 -5.29
C PRO A 104 -19.04 4.94 -5.92
N GLY A 105 -18.62 5.34 -7.12
CA GLY A 105 -17.38 4.88 -7.72
C GLY A 105 -16.14 5.36 -6.95
N GLU A 106 -14.94 4.92 -7.34
CA GLU A 106 -13.68 5.18 -6.62
C GLU A 106 -13.43 6.68 -6.32
N ARG A 107 -13.60 7.54 -7.34
CA ARG A 107 -13.48 9.01 -7.17
C ARG A 107 -14.56 9.60 -6.27
N GLY A 108 -15.76 9.02 -6.29
CA GLY A 108 -16.87 9.41 -5.42
C GLY A 108 -16.52 9.09 -3.97
N ARG A 109 -16.12 7.84 -3.68
CA ARG A 109 -15.69 7.40 -2.35
C ARG A 109 -14.55 8.26 -1.79
N HIS A 110 -13.55 8.58 -2.60
CA HIS A 110 -12.47 9.46 -2.17
C HIS A 110 -12.99 10.86 -1.76
N ARG A 111 -13.93 11.43 -2.51
CA ARG A 111 -14.55 12.73 -2.17
C ARG A 111 -15.39 12.66 -0.90
N LEU A 112 -16.20 11.60 -0.75
CA LEU A 112 -16.97 11.38 0.49
C LEU A 112 -16.04 11.20 1.70
N GLY A 113 -14.95 10.44 1.55
CA GLY A 113 -13.94 10.28 2.61
C GLY A 113 -13.25 11.59 2.98
N TRP A 114 -12.98 12.45 1.99
CA TRP A 114 -12.48 13.80 2.26
C TRP A 114 -13.50 14.64 3.04
N TRP A 115 -14.79 14.61 2.66
CA TRP A 115 -15.85 15.31 3.40
C TRP A 115 -15.98 14.78 4.83
N ALA A 116 -16.06 13.46 5.03
CA ALA A 116 -16.09 12.83 6.34
C ALA A 116 -14.90 13.29 7.22
N ALA A 117 -13.69 13.34 6.65
CA ALA A 117 -12.50 13.80 7.35
C ALA A 117 -12.56 15.28 7.77
N GLN A 118 -13.25 16.12 7.00
CA GLN A 118 -13.42 17.54 7.29
C GLN A 118 -14.50 17.78 8.34
N GLU A 119 -15.66 17.14 8.22
CA GLU A 119 -16.78 17.29 9.17
C GLU A 119 -16.44 16.77 10.56
N THR A 120 -15.72 15.65 10.63
CA THR A 120 -15.32 15.02 11.90
C THR A 120 -14.14 15.71 12.58
N ARG A 121 -13.61 16.79 12.00
CA ARG A 121 -12.45 17.51 12.54
C ARG A 121 -12.85 18.24 13.82
N PRO A 122 -12.34 17.82 15.01
CA PRO A 122 -12.65 18.54 16.24
C PRO A 122 -12.00 19.91 16.22
N ALA A 123 -12.59 20.85 16.95
CA ALA A 123 -11.95 22.12 17.24
C ALA A 123 -10.57 21.90 17.88
N LYS A 124 -9.63 22.80 17.59
CA LYS A 124 -8.28 22.74 18.19
C LYS A 124 -8.43 22.79 19.72
N LYS A 125 -7.93 21.76 20.39
CA LYS A 125 -7.88 21.74 21.86
C LYS A 125 -6.96 22.86 22.36
N LYS A 126 -7.25 23.38 23.55
CA LYS A 126 -6.29 24.26 24.25
C LYS A 126 -4.97 23.49 24.44
N PRO A 127 -3.82 24.11 24.12
CA PRO A 127 -2.53 23.44 24.30
C PRO A 127 -2.35 23.08 25.78
N LYS A 128 -1.81 21.90 26.03
CA LYS A 128 -1.46 21.41 27.37
C LYS A 128 0.05 21.12 27.42
N PRO A 129 0.71 21.28 28.58
CA PRO A 129 2.09 20.86 28.74
C PRO A 129 2.29 19.38 28.39
N LEU A 130 3.43 19.04 27.77
CA LEU A 130 3.71 17.68 27.32
C LEU A 130 3.67 16.67 28.48
N ALA A 131 4.25 17.01 29.64
CA ALA A 131 4.23 16.14 30.82
C ALA A 131 2.80 15.80 31.27
N GLN A 132 1.88 16.77 31.20
CA GLN A 132 0.47 16.53 31.53
C GLN A 132 -0.21 15.60 30.50
N LEU A 133 0.13 15.75 29.22
CA LEU A 133 -0.38 14.86 28.16
C LEU A 133 0.12 13.43 28.34
N LEU A 134 1.43 13.25 28.61
CA LEU A 134 2.03 11.94 28.87
C LEU A 134 1.40 11.25 30.08
N ALA A 135 1.23 11.98 31.19
CA ALA A 135 0.57 11.45 32.38
C ALA A 135 -0.88 11.02 32.08
N TRP A 136 -1.62 11.85 31.34
CA TRP A 136 -3.01 11.54 30.97
C TRP A 136 -3.10 10.33 30.03
N TRP A 137 -2.22 10.22 29.03
CA TRP A 137 -2.18 9.06 28.14
C TRP A 137 -1.84 7.78 28.88
N ARG A 138 -0.83 7.83 29.77
CA ARG A 138 -0.44 6.67 30.59
C ARG A 138 -1.58 6.24 31.50
N ALA A 139 -2.20 7.16 32.24
CA ALA A 139 -3.34 6.84 33.10
C ALA A 139 -4.52 6.24 32.30
N SER A 140 -4.81 6.78 31.11
CA SER A 140 -5.88 6.27 30.24
C SER A 140 -5.58 4.88 29.70
N ALA A 141 -4.32 4.61 29.34
CA ALA A 141 -3.87 3.29 28.89
C ALA A 141 -3.90 2.27 30.03
N LEU A 142 -3.46 2.64 31.23
CA LEU A 142 -3.50 1.79 32.43
C LEU A 142 -4.94 1.39 32.78
N LEU A 143 -5.88 2.33 32.71
CA LEU A 143 -7.29 2.06 32.98
C LEU A 143 -7.91 1.08 31.97
N ARG A 144 -7.49 1.12 30.70
CA ARG A 144 -8.05 0.29 29.62
C ARG A 144 -7.39 -1.07 29.50
N PHE A 145 -6.07 -1.14 29.64
CA PHE A 145 -5.25 -2.31 29.29
C PHE A 145 -4.52 -2.93 30.49
N GLY A 146 -4.58 -2.31 31.66
CA GLY A 146 -3.89 -2.77 32.86
C GLY A 146 -2.42 -2.37 32.92
N GLN A 147 -1.83 -2.49 34.10
CA GLN A 147 -0.46 -2.06 34.37
C GLN A 147 0.59 -2.93 33.67
N GLU A 148 0.43 -4.25 33.72
CA GLU A 148 1.38 -5.21 33.15
C GLU A 148 1.61 -4.94 31.65
N LEU A 149 0.55 -4.74 30.88
CA LEU A 149 0.66 -4.46 29.45
C LEU A 149 1.38 -3.15 29.18
N VAL A 150 1.02 -2.08 29.89
CA VAL A 150 1.58 -0.74 29.65
C VAL A 150 3.05 -0.67 30.05
N ASP A 151 3.42 -1.27 31.17
CA ASP A 151 4.80 -1.25 31.67
C ASP A 151 5.70 -2.22 30.91
N GLY A 152 5.16 -3.37 30.46
CA GLY A 152 5.87 -4.38 29.68
C GLY A 152 5.86 -4.18 28.17
N LEU A 153 5.17 -3.15 27.64
CA LEU A 153 4.92 -3.02 26.19
C LEU A 153 6.20 -3.02 25.37
N LEU A 154 7.22 -2.25 25.78
CA LEU A 154 8.47 -2.16 25.04
C LEU A 154 9.22 -3.49 24.99
N GLU A 155 9.29 -4.19 26.12
CA GLU A 155 9.95 -5.50 26.20
C GLU A 155 9.20 -6.55 25.37
N LYS A 156 7.87 -6.51 25.37
CA LYS A 156 7.05 -7.33 24.47
C LYS A 156 7.37 -7.05 23.00
N CYS A 157 7.50 -5.78 22.62
CA CYS A 157 7.82 -5.39 21.25
C CYS A 157 9.25 -5.81 20.85
N ARG A 158 10.22 -5.72 21.77
CA ARG A 158 11.61 -6.19 21.57
C ARG A 158 11.69 -7.70 21.43
N ALA A 159 10.95 -8.44 22.25
CA ALA A 159 10.87 -9.90 22.15
C ALA A 159 10.30 -10.33 20.79
N ALA A 160 9.19 -9.70 20.36
CA ALA A 160 8.63 -9.92 19.03
C ALA A 160 9.60 -9.52 17.91
N GLY A 161 10.28 -8.38 18.07
CA GLY A 161 11.28 -7.89 17.13
C GLY A 161 12.44 -8.85 16.94
N THR A 162 12.99 -9.38 18.03
CA THR A 162 14.07 -10.37 18.04
C THR A 162 13.65 -11.64 17.28
N ALA A 163 12.44 -12.15 17.57
CA ALA A 163 11.93 -13.35 16.91
C ALA A 163 11.72 -13.18 15.39
N ILE A 164 11.29 -11.99 14.96
CA ILE A 164 11.12 -11.67 13.53
C ILE A 164 12.47 -11.51 12.86
N ARG A 165 13.38 -10.72 13.44
CA ARG A 165 14.72 -10.46 12.89
C ARG A 165 15.52 -11.75 12.70
N ALA A 166 15.38 -12.72 13.60
CA ALA A 166 16.02 -14.04 13.46
C ALA A 166 15.56 -14.83 12.22
N ARG A 167 14.41 -14.49 11.61
CA ARG A 167 13.84 -15.16 10.44
C ARG A 167 13.95 -14.36 9.15
N VAL A 168 14.28 -13.07 9.25
CA VAL A 168 14.40 -12.17 8.10
C VAL A 168 15.82 -12.26 7.57
N ASP A 169 15.95 -12.58 6.29
CA ASP A 169 17.24 -12.52 5.60
C ASP A 169 17.64 -11.04 5.43
N PRO A 170 18.81 -10.61 5.92
CA PRO A 170 19.30 -9.26 5.69
C PRO A 170 19.64 -8.99 4.21
N ALA A 171 19.87 -10.03 3.41
CA ALA A 171 20.13 -9.90 1.99
C ALA A 171 18.83 -9.81 1.19
N VAL A 172 18.71 -8.77 0.36
CA VAL A 172 17.60 -8.60 -0.58
C VAL A 172 17.99 -9.17 -1.94
N ASP A 173 17.23 -10.13 -2.46
CA ASP A 173 17.35 -10.56 -3.85
C ASP A 173 16.83 -9.46 -4.78
N VAL A 174 17.75 -8.64 -5.28
CA VAL A 174 17.44 -7.49 -6.12
C VAL A 174 16.75 -7.90 -7.43
N ALA A 175 16.98 -9.11 -7.95
CA ALA A 175 16.31 -9.56 -9.18
C ALA A 175 14.83 -9.86 -8.92
N LEU A 176 14.53 -10.58 -7.84
CA LEU A 176 13.14 -10.84 -7.44
C LEU A 176 12.43 -9.55 -7.01
N ALA A 177 13.10 -8.67 -6.27
CA ALA A 177 12.57 -7.37 -5.88
C ALA A 177 12.23 -6.49 -7.09
N ALA A 178 13.10 -6.46 -8.11
CA ALA A 178 12.88 -5.69 -9.33
C ALA A 178 11.69 -6.21 -10.15
N VAL A 179 11.48 -7.53 -10.19
CA VAL A 179 10.29 -8.14 -10.80
C VAL A 179 9.04 -7.76 -10.04
N ASP A 180 9.07 -7.90 -8.71
CA ASP A 180 7.91 -7.64 -7.86
C ASP A 180 7.40 -6.22 -8.02
N VAL A 181 8.28 -5.23 -7.89
CA VAL A 181 7.88 -3.83 -7.98
C VAL A 181 7.38 -3.45 -9.38
N ALA A 182 7.92 -4.08 -10.43
CA ALA A 182 7.50 -3.88 -11.82
C ALA A 182 6.13 -4.51 -12.11
N ALA A 183 5.92 -5.74 -11.66
CA ALA A 183 4.64 -6.43 -11.76
C ALA A 183 3.56 -5.65 -11.02
N VAL A 184 3.85 -5.22 -9.79
CA VAL A 184 2.89 -4.50 -8.96
C VAL A 184 2.47 -3.17 -9.57
N VAL A 185 3.43 -2.34 -9.99
CA VAL A 185 3.09 -1.04 -10.59
C VAL A 185 2.33 -1.20 -11.91
N PHE A 186 2.68 -2.21 -12.72
CA PHE A 186 2.03 -2.46 -14.00
C PHE A 186 0.60 -2.93 -13.81
N THR A 187 0.33 -3.93 -12.96
CA THR A 187 -1.03 -4.44 -12.74
C THR A 187 -1.96 -3.37 -12.16
N VAL A 188 -1.42 -2.42 -11.38
CA VAL A 188 -2.23 -1.35 -10.76
C VAL A 188 -2.51 -0.20 -11.74
N ARG A 189 -1.52 0.19 -12.57
CA ARG A 189 -1.56 1.43 -13.37
C ARG A 189 -1.51 1.25 -14.88
N GLU A 190 -1.08 0.10 -15.38
CA GLU A 190 -0.72 -0.22 -16.78
C GLU A 190 0.38 0.69 -17.36
N LYS A 191 0.15 2.01 -17.35
CA LYS A 191 1.12 3.06 -17.68
C LYS A 191 1.60 3.75 -16.41
N PHE A 192 2.91 3.82 -16.23
CA PHE A 192 3.52 4.39 -15.03
C PHE A 192 4.77 5.23 -15.35
N SER A 193 5.28 5.91 -14.33
CA SER A 193 6.52 6.69 -14.38
C SER A 193 7.42 6.17 -13.26
N ARG A 194 8.72 6.48 -13.30
CA ARG A 194 9.70 6.03 -12.29
C ARG A 194 9.18 6.20 -10.85
N ARG A 195 8.56 7.33 -10.55
CA ARG A 195 8.01 7.68 -9.22
C ARG A 195 6.92 6.73 -8.70
N HIS A 196 6.29 5.93 -9.57
CA HIS A 196 5.26 4.98 -9.18
C HIS A 196 5.84 3.59 -8.84
N ILE A 197 7.14 3.36 -9.09
CA ILE A 197 7.80 2.13 -8.67
C ILE A 197 8.05 2.21 -7.17
N GLU A 198 7.45 1.31 -6.41
CA GLU A 198 7.42 1.37 -4.94
C GLU A 198 8.50 0.49 -4.29
N ALA A 199 9.76 0.59 -4.76
CA ALA A 199 10.86 -0.22 -4.23
C ALA A 199 11.08 -0.05 -2.72
N ARG A 200 10.93 1.18 -2.22
CA ARG A 200 11.04 1.49 -0.78
C ARG A 200 10.02 0.74 0.07
N ARG A 201 8.83 0.52 -0.49
CA ARG A 201 7.74 -0.16 0.18
C ARG A 201 7.95 -1.67 0.18
N HIS A 202 8.47 -2.21 -0.91
CA HIS A 202 8.96 -3.59 -0.98
C HIS A 202 10.05 -3.84 0.08
N LEU A 203 11.02 -2.93 0.22
CA LEU A 203 12.05 -3.02 1.25
C LEU A 203 11.45 -2.98 2.67
N LEU A 204 10.52 -2.06 2.93
CA LEU A 204 9.82 -1.97 4.22
C LEU A 204 9.11 -3.28 4.59
N GLU A 205 8.44 -3.91 3.62
CA GLU A 205 7.75 -5.19 3.80
C GLU A 205 8.72 -6.36 3.97
N THR A 206 9.84 -6.37 3.25
CA THR A 206 10.80 -7.50 3.23
C THR A 206 11.73 -7.49 4.44
N LEU A 207 12.31 -6.33 4.75
CA LEU A 207 13.32 -6.19 5.79
C LEU A 207 12.72 -6.04 7.20
N ARG A 208 11.41 -5.79 7.31
CA ARG A 208 10.70 -5.67 8.58
C ARG A 208 11.34 -4.65 9.55
N GLY A 209 11.93 -3.58 9.03
CA GLY A 209 12.63 -2.55 9.81
C GLY A 209 14.13 -2.80 9.99
N GLY A 210 14.69 -3.79 9.29
CA GLY A 210 16.13 -4.02 9.18
C GLY A 210 16.87 -2.94 8.37
N GLU A 211 18.13 -2.69 8.71
CA GLU A 211 19.03 -1.86 7.91
C GLU A 211 19.15 -2.31 6.46
N PHE A 212 19.42 -1.37 5.58
CA PHE A 212 19.69 -1.61 4.17
C PHE A 212 20.72 -0.62 3.64
N THR A 213 21.37 -1.01 2.55
CA THR A 213 22.34 -0.15 1.88
C THR A 213 21.64 1.06 1.24
N CYS A 214 22.12 2.26 1.55
CA CYS A 214 21.64 3.49 0.91
C CYS A 214 21.71 3.37 -0.63
N GLY A 215 20.61 3.71 -1.32
CA GLY A 215 20.50 3.60 -2.77
C GLY A 215 20.06 2.23 -3.30
N LEU A 216 19.88 1.22 -2.44
CA LEU A 216 19.33 -0.08 -2.84
C LEU A 216 17.94 0.04 -3.47
N ASP A 217 17.09 0.91 -2.93
CA ASP A 217 15.76 1.22 -3.48
C ASP A 217 15.83 1.80 -4.90
N ASP A 218 16.75 2.72 -5.13
CA ASP A 218 16.99 3.30 -6.45
C ASP A 218 17.60 2.28 -7.42
N TYR A 219 18.46 1.38 -6.93
CA TYR A 219 19.03 0.30 -7.72
C TYR A 219 17.97 -0.74 -8.14
N ILE A 220 17.09 -1.16 -7.21
CA ILE A 220 15.92 -2.00 -7.51
C ILE A 220 15.03 -1.30 -8.54
N THR A 221 14.73 -0.01 -8.35
CA THR A 221 13.91 0.79 -9.27
C THR A 221 14.54 0.86 -10.66
N HIS A 222 15.85 1.10 -10.73
CA HIS A 222 16.58 1.15 -11.99
C HIS A 222 16.55 -0.21 -12.70
N ARG A 223 16.80 -1.30 -11.97
CA ARG A 223 16.76 -2.67 -12.53
C ARG A 223 15.36 -3.02 -13.03
N ALA A 224 14.31 -2.63 -12.30
CA ALA A 224 12.91 -2.82 -12.70
C ALA A 224 12.58 -2.11 -14.02
N LEU A 225 13.02 -0.86 -14.16
CA LEU A 225 12.84 -0.09 -15.40
C LEU A 225 13.63 -0.69 -16.57
N LEU A 226 14.88 -1.11 -16.32
CA LEU A 226 15.77 -1.59 -17.37
C LEU A 226 15.39 -2.98 -17.90
N ARG A 227 15.00 -3.91 -17.02
CA ARG A 227 14.81 -5.33 -17.37
C ARG A 227 13.36 -5.74 -17.58
N TYR A 228 12.41 -5.06 -16.93
CA TYR A 228 11.01 -5.49 -16.87
C TYR A 228 10.02 -4.43 -17.34
N SER A 229 10.49 -3.28 -17.82
CA SER A 229 9.64 -2.20 -18.31
C SER A 229 10.00 -1.82 -19.75
N LEU A 230 8.98 -1.48 -20.53
CA LEU A 230 9.08 -0.93 -21.86
C LEU A 230 8.81 0.58 -21.80
N ARG A 231 9.74 1.38 -22.30
CA ARG A 231 9.55 2.84 -22.38
C ARG A 231 8.49 3.17 -23.42
N HIS A 232 7.41 3.81 -22.99
CA HIS A 232 6.28 4.21 -23.84
C HIS A 232 6.50 5.60 -24.46
N THR A 233 7.26 6.50 -23.80
CA THR A 233 7.54 7.82 -24.38
C THR A 233 8.53 7.72 -25.53
N LEU A 234 8.07 8.03 -26.75
CA LEU A 234 8.93 8.12 -27.93
C LEU A 234 9.58 9.50 -28.00
N THR A 235 10.92 9.53 -28.08
CA THR A 235 11.64 10.76 -28.42
C THR A 235 11.32 11.11 -29.87
N LYS A 236 10.76 12.30 -30.11
CA LYS A 236 10.55 12.76 -31.50
C LYS A 236 11.89 13.22 -32.08
N PRO A 237 12.24 12.87 -33.32
CA PRO A 237 13.41 13.41 -34.00
C PRO A 237 13.39 14.95 -33.96
N GLY A 238 14.51 15.58 -33.59
CA GLY A 238 14.62 17.05 -33.49
C GLY A 238 14.07 17.69 -32.20
N ARG A 239 13.59 16.90 -31.22
CA ARG A 239 13.27 17.39 -29.87
C ARG A 239 14.18 16.77 -28.82
N GLU A 240 14.51 17.54 -27.79
CA GLU A 240 15.23 17.01 -26.63
C GLU A 240 14.47 15.84 -26.01
N ALA A 241 15.24 14.83 -25.56
CA ALA A 241 14.68 13.71 -24.83
C ALA A 241 13.99 14.21 -23.56
N PRO A 242 12.78 13.73 -23.24
CA PRO A 242 12.10 14.12 -22.01
C PRO A 242 12.96 13.74 -20.80
N ALA A 243 13.00 14.63 -19.80
CA ALA A 243 13.64 14.34 -18.51
C ALA A 243 13.07 13.04 -17.89
N ALA A 244 13.88 12.35 -17.08
CA ALA A 244 13.54 11.04 -16.53
C ALA A 244 12.22 11.01 -15.74
N ASP A 245 11.85 12.11 -15.09
CA ASP A 245 10.61 12.30 -14.34
C ASP A 245 9.36 12.42 -15.23
N ARG A 246 9.56 12.73 -16.52
CA ARG A 246 8.53 12.83 -17.56
C ARG A 246 8.43 11.59 -18.44
N MET A 247 9.31 10.61 -18.23
CA MET A 247 9.23 9.34 -18.94
C MET A 247 8.07 8.50 -18.42
N THR A 248 7.38 7.88 -19.36
CA THR A 248 6.33 6.89 -19.12
C THR A 248 6.79 5.53 -19.61
N TYR A 249 6.39 4.52 -18.83
CA TYR A 249 6.73 3.13 -19.00
C TYR A 249 5.44 2.31 -18.97
N THR A 250 5.49 1.16 -19.61
CA THR A 250 4.54 0.05 -19.49
C THR A 250 5.35 -1.20 -19.21
N ALA A 251 4.70 -2.32 -18.91
CA ALA A 251 5.35 -3.61 -18.88
C ALA A 251 4.45 -4.63 -19.57
N ASP A 252 4.91 -5.87 -19.64
CA ASP A 252 4.13 -7.00 -20.15
C ASP A 252 4.17 -8.12 -19.10
N PHE A 253 3.26 -8.03 -18.13
CA PHE A 253 3.06 -9.06 -17.13
C PHE A 253 1.70 -9.71 -17.34
N PRO A 254 1.58 -11.04 -17.18
CA PRO A 254 0.29 -11.69 -17.16
C PRO A 254 -0.51 -11.14 -15.97
N VAL A 255 -1.66 -10.52 -16.27
CA VAL A 255 -2.56 -10.02 -15.23
C VAL A 255 -3.61 -11.10 -14.97
N PRO A 256 -3.68 -11.66 -13.75
CA PRO A 256 -4.69 -12.63 -13.40
C PRO A 256 -6.10 -12.10 -13.68
N HIS A 257 -6.99 -13.00 -14.11
CA HIS A 257 -8.42 -12.70 -14.16
C HIS A 257 -8.92 -12.32 -12.76
N ARG A 258 -10.03 -11.58 -12.71
CA ARG A 258 -10.70 -11.29 -11.44
C ARG A 258 -11.26 -12.59 -10.86
N TRP A 259 -11.09 -12.79 -9.56
CA TRP A 259 -11.73 -13.88 -8.83
C TRP A 259 -12.51 -13.33 -7.65
N TRP A 260 -13.43 -14.13 -7.10
CA TRP A 260 -14.21 -13.77 -5.92
C TRP A 260 -13.59 -14.38 -4.68
N ILE A 261 -13.36 -13.54 -3.67
CA ILE A 261 -12.85 -13.92 -2.36
C ILE A 261 -14.03 -14.07 -1.42
N ALA A 262 -14.21 -15.27 -0.88
CA ALA A 262 -15.17 -15.53 0.18
C ALA A 262 -14.71 -14.77 1.44
N SER A 263 -15.61 -13.98 2.02
CA SER A 263 -15.32 -13.27 3.26
C SER A 263 -15.60 -14.16 4.48
N ALA A 264 -15.01 -13.81 5.62
CA ALA A 264 -15.37 -14.39 6.92
C ALA A 264 -16.87 -14.16 7.24
N GLU A 265 -17.40 -14.94 8.19
CA GLU A 265 -18.84 -14.97 8.52
C GLU A 265 -19.47 -13.57 8.62
N GLY A 266 -20.52 -13.33 7.83
CA GLY A 266 -21.33 -12.10 7.89
C GLY A 266 -20.99 -11.01 6.87
N THR A 267 -19.89 -11.12 6.12
CA THR A 267 -19.52 -10.15 5.07
C THR A 267 -19.82 -10.73 3.67
N PRO A 268 -20.36 -9.96 2.71
CA PRO A 268 -20.56 -10.44 1.35
C PRO A 268 -19.22 -10.81 0.70
N PRO A 269 -19.20 -11.78 -0.24
CA PRO A 269 -18.01 -12.06 -1.02
C PRO A 269 -17.61 -10.82 -1.81
N ARG A 270 -16.29 -10.58 -1.93
CA ARG A 270 -15.75 -9.43 -2.66
C ARG A 270 -14.90 -9.87 -3.83
N GLU A 271 -14.84 -9.03 -4.85
CA GLU A 271 -13.94 -9.24 -5.97
C GLU A 271 -12.48 -8.99 -5.53
N SER A 272 -11.54 -9.74 -6.12
CA SER A 272 -10.11 -9.55 -5.96
C SER A 272 -9.69 -8.12 -6.34
N SER A 273 -8.90 -7.48 -5.49
CA SER A 273 -8.42 -6.12 -5.73
C SER A 273 -7.33 -6.08 -6.81
N ARG A 274 -7.00 -4.87 -7.29
CA ARG A 274 -5.84 -4.71 -8.19
C ARG A 274 -4.53 -5.15 -7.53
N TYR A 275 -4.37 -4.86 -6.24
CA TYR A 275 -3.13 -5.17 -5.51
C TYR A 275 -2.98 -6.68 -5.31
N GLU A 276 -4.05 -7.39 -4.95
CA GLU A 276 -4.03 -8.86 -4.79
C GLU A 276 -3.72 -9.57 -6.10
N ARG A 277 -4.34 -9.12 -7.21
CA ARG A 277 -3.99 -9.61 -8.54
C ARG A 277 -2.53 -9.37 -8.88
N ALA A 278 -1.98 -8.23 -8.46
CA ALA A 278 -0.60 -7.89 -8.69
C ALA A 278 0.38 -8.75 -7.88
N GLN A 279 0.03 -9.10 -6.63
CA GLN A 279 0.81 -10.05 -5.83
C GLN A 279 0.83 -11.42 -6.49
N VAL A 280 -0.31 -11.92 -6.97
CA VAL A 280 -0.37 -13.21 -7.67
C VAL A 280 0.48 -13.19 -8.96
N ALA A 281 0.39 -12.12 -9.75
CA ALA A 281 1.23 -11.92 -10.94
C ALA A 281 2.72 -11.92 -10.60
N SER A 282 3.11 -11.18 -9.57
CA SER A 282 4.49 -11.12 -9.07
C SER A 282 4.99 -12.48 -8.62
N LEU A 283 4.22 -13.18 -7.78
CA LEU A 283 4.60 -14.49 -7.22
C LEU A 283 4.81 -15.53 -8.33
N ALA A 284 3.97 -15.52 -9.36
CA ALA A 284 4.13 -16.42 -10.50
C ALA A 284 5.48 -16.21 -11.23
N VAL A 285 5.87 -14.96 -11.47
CA VAL A 285 7.15 -14.65 -12.12
C VAL A 285 8.33 -14.95 -11.20
N GLN A 286 8.23 -14.64 -9.91
CA GLN A 286 9.26 -14.97 -8.93
C GLN A 286 9.51 -16.49 -8.86
N ASN A 287 8.44 -17.30 -8.83
CA ASN A 287 8.56 -18.75 -8.81
C ASN A 287 9.19 -19.27 -10.12
N ALA A 288 8.80 -18.73 -11.28
CA ALA A 288 9.45 -19.10 -12.54
C ALA A 288 10.95 -18.79 -12.56
N ILE A 289 11.38 -17.69 -11.92
CA ILE A 289 12.80 -17.34 -11.77
C ILE A 289 13.51 -18.30 -10.81
N ARG A 290 12.88 -18.64 -9.67
CA ARG A 290 13.42 -19.63 -8.73
C ARG A 290 13.59 -20.99 -9.41
N ASP A 291 12.58 -21.46 -10.13
CA ASP A 291 12.64 -22.73 -10.87
C ASP A 291 13.71 -22.72 -11.97
N ALA A 292 13.88 -21.60 -12.66
CA ALA A 292 14.92 -21.45 -13.67
C ALA A 292 16.33 -21.51 -13.06
N ARG A 293 16.52 -20.92 -11.88
CA ARG A 293 17.80 -21.01 -11.13
C ARG A 293 18.08 -22.44 -10.68
N ILE A 294 17.10 -23.12 -10.08
CA ILE A 294 17.22 -24.53 -9.65
C ILE A 294 17.62 -25.42 -10.85
N ARG A 295 16.99 -25.23 -12.01
CA ARG A 295 17.36 -25.97 -13.23
C ARG A 295 18.76 -25.66 -13.74
N ALA A 296 19.23 -24.42 -13.61
CA ALA A 296 20.58 -24.04 -14.00
C ALA A 296 21.65 -24.64 -13.06
N ASP A 297 21.36 -24.67 -11.76
CA ASP A 297 22.26 -25.21 -10.74
C ASP A 297 22.40 -26.74 -10.91
N THR A 298 21.28 -27.45 -11.05
CA THR A 298 21.26 -28.90 -11.36
C THR A 298 21.95 -29.26 -12.67
N ALA A 299 21.81 -28.45 -13.73
CA ALA A 299 22.55 -28.65 -14.97
C ALA A 299 24.06 -28.42 -14.80
N THR A 300 24.45 -27.47 -13.95
CA THR A 300 25.87 -27.18 -13.63
C THR A 300 26.48 -28.30 -12.78
N GLU A 301 25.74 -28.84 -11.82
CA GLU A 301 26.15 -30.02 -11.03
C GLU A 301 26.31 -31.26 -11.90
N ALA A 302 25.36 -31.54 -12.81
CA ALA A 302 25.44 -32.65 -13.76
C ALA A 302 26.66 -32.50 -14.71
N THR A 303 26.95 -31.27 -15.17
CA THR A 303 28.12 -30.99 -16.00
C THR A 303 29.43 -31.15 -15.20
N THR A 304 29.43 -30.77 -13.92
CA THR A 304 30.58 -30.92 -13.03
C THR A 304 30.83 -32.40 -12.68
N THR A 305 29.80 -33.19 -12.43
CA THR A 305 29.93 -34.65 -12.21
C THR A 305 30.35 -35.38 -13.48
N THR A 306 29.94 -34.91 -14.65
CA THR A 306 30.40 -35.48 -15.93
C THR A 306 31.85 -35.09 -16.25
N SER A 307 32.31 -33.89 -15.88
CA SER A 307 33.71 -33.46 -16.03
C SER A 307 34.67 -34.09 -15.02
N VAL A 308 34.22 -34.52 -13.83
CA VAL A 308 35.07 -35.25 -12.86
C VAL A 308 35.43 -36.67 -13.35
N VAL A 309 34.74 -37.19 -14.37
CA VAL A 309 35.07 -38.47 -15.03
C VAL A 309 36.11 -38.30 -16.15
N SER A 310 36.54 -37.09 -16.51
CA SER A 310 37.56 -36.90 -17.55
C SER A 310 38.36 -35.61 -17.40
N ALA A 311 39.41 -35.63 -16.57
CA ALA A 311 40.64 -34.87 -16.83
C ALA A 311 41.81 -35.37 -15.94
N PRO A 312 43.04 -35.52 -16.48
CA PRO A 312 44.22 -35.91 -15.71
C PRO A 312 44.84 -34.71 -14.96
N ALA A 313 45.60 -35.03 -13.92
CA ALA A 313 46.26 -34.10 -13.01
C ALA A 313 47.44 -33.32 -13.64
N GLY A 314 47.57 -32.05 -13.29
CA GLY A 314 48.74 -31.19 -13.55
C GLY A 314 48.68 -29.89 -12.72
N PRO A 315 49.82 -29.28 -12.33
CA PRO A 315 49.99 -28.73 -10.98
C PRO A 315 49.60 -27.27 -10.77
N ARG A 316 49.40 -27.01 -9.47
CA ARG A 316 48.91 -25.83 -8.76
C ARG A 316 49.94 -24.69 -8.72
N GLU A 317 49.48 -23.45 -8.87
CA GLU A 317 50.20 -22.26 -8.37
C GLU A 317 49.22 -21.29 -7.69
N LEU A 318 49.55 -20.95 -6.43
CA LEU A 318 48.84 -19.99 -5.58
C LEU A 318 49.35 -18.57 -5.82
N LYS A 319 48.46 -17.57 -5.86
CA LYS A 319 48.44 -16.41 -4.94
C LYS A 319 47.37 -15.37 -5.29
N GLY A 320 46.72 -14.84 -4.26
CA GLY A 320 46.05 -13.53 -4.33
C GLY A 320 44.78 -13.40 -3.50
N GLU A 321 44.87 -13.48 -2.17
CA GLU A 321 43.81 -13.06 -1.25
C GLU A 321 43.65 -11.53 -1.27
N THR A 322 42.42 -11.04 -1.44
CA THR A 322 42.03 -9.71 -0.97
C THR A 322 40.65 -9.78 -0.32
N ALA A 323 40.69 -9.62 1.00
CA ALA A 323 39.68 -9.19 1.98
C ALA A 323 38.22 -9.01 1.53
N SER A 324 37.34 -9.78 2.19
CA SER A 324 35.89 -9.61 2.24
C SER A 324 35.49 -8.25 2.81
N ALA A 325 34.72 -7.47 2.05
CA ALA A 325 33.94 -6.35 2.60
C ALA A 325 32.70 -6.90 3.34
N PRO A 326 32.26 -6.29 4.46
CA PRO A 326 31.03 -6.70 5.10
C PRO A 326 29.87 -6.14 4.26
N HIS A 327 28.76 -6.89 4.16
CA HIS A 327 27.53 -6.58 3.40
C HIS A 327 27.61 -6.95 1.91
N ALA A 328 27.53 -8.26 1.65
CA ALA A 328 27.48 -8.81 0.29
C ALA A 328 26.14 -8.48 -0.39
N VAL A 329 26.20 -7.70 -1.47
CA VAL A 329 25.15 -7.71 -2.49
C VAL A 329 25.13 -9.12 -3.08
N GLY A 330 24.05 -9.85 -2.85
CA GLY A 330 23.84 -11.14 -3.50
C GLY A 330 23.86 -10.95 -5.01
N HIS A 331 24.94 -11.37 -5.66
CA HIS A 331 25.00 -11.64 -7.08
C HIS A 331 25.02 -13.16 -7.34
N PRO A 332 24.03 -13.96 -6.92
CA PRO A 332 23.97 -15.34 -7.36
C PRO A 332 23.48 -15.37 -8.80
N GLY A 333 24.39 -15.70 -9.71
CA GLY A 333 24.08 -16.24 -11.03
C GLY A 333 23.87 -15.21 -12.14
N ARG A 334 24.58 -15.42 -13.25
CA ARG A 334 24.51 -14.69 -14.51
C ARG A 334 23.08 -14.37 -14.97
N ASP A 335 22.97 -13.22 -15.62
CA ASP A 335 21.89 -12.81 -16.52
C ASP A 335 21.45 -13.95 -17.47
N VAL A 336 20.41 -14.69 -17.10
CA VAL A 336 19.66 -15.50 -18.07
C VAL A 336 18.36 -14.77 -18.35
N VAL A 337 18.37 -13.97 -19.42
CA VAL A 337 17.14 -13.48 -20.02
C VAL A 337 16.32 -14.71 -20.43
N LEU A 338 15.13 -14.90 -19.84
CA LEU A 338 14.23 -15.98 -20.23
C LEU A 338 13.97 -15.89 -21.73
N THR A 339 14.18 -16.99 -22.45
CA THR A 339 13.84 -17.10 -23.87
C THR A 339 12.31 -16.96 -24.06
N PRO A 340 11.83 -16.54 -25.24
CA PRO A 340 10.40 -16.49 -25.53
C PRO A 340 9.65 -17.79 -25.21
N ALA A 341 10.29 -18.95 -25.43
CA ALA A 341 9.73 -20.26 -25.12
C ALA A 341 9.59 -20.51 -23.60
N GLN A 342 10.58 -20.08 -22.80
CA GLN A 342 10.51 -20.16 -21.34
C GLN A 342 9.45 -19.22 -20.76
N ARG A 343 9.26 -18.04 -21.37
CA ARG A 343 8.14 -17.13 -21.04
C ARG A 343 6.79 -17.76 -21.34
N ALA A 344 6.62 -18.38 -22.51
CA ALA A 344 5.38 -19.04 -22.88
C ALA A 344 5.08 -20.28 -22.00
N ALA A 345 6.11 -21.02 -21.58
CA ALA A 345 5.96 -22.14 -20.65
C ALA A 345 5.53 -21.68 -19.26
N ALA A 346 6.11 -20.58 -18.75
CA ALA A 346 5.71 -19.98 -17.48
C ALA A 346 4.26 -19.47 -17.51
N VAL A 347 3.82 -18.89 -18.63
CA VAL A 347 2.42 -18.45 -18.83
C VAL A 347 1.46 -19.64 -18.83
N ARG A 348 1.81 -20.77 -19.46
CA ARG A 348 0.97 -21.97 -19.45
C ARG A 348 0.90 -22.63 -18.07
N ALA A 349 2.02 -22.73 -17.35
CA ALA A 349 2.04 -23.25 -15.99
C ALA A 349 1.23 -22.36 -15.03
N HIS A 350 1.27 -21.04 -15.22
CA HIS A 350 0.46 -20.07 -14.48
C HIS A 350 -1.05 -20.24 -14.75
N GLN A 351 -1.45 -20.52 -15.99
CA GLN A 351 -2.85 -20.80 -16.35
C GLN A 351 -3.36 -22.10 -15.74
N GLN A 352 -2.49 -23.12 -15.59
CA GLN A 352 -2.84 -24.42 -15.00
C GLN A 352 -2.88 -24.39 -13.47
N ALA A 353 -1.98 -23.64 -12.82
CA ALA A 353 -1.95 -23.49 -11.36
C ALA A 353 -3.07 -22.57 -10.81
N ALA A 354 -3.73 -21.80 -11.68
CA ALA A 354 -4.85 -20.92 -11.31
C ALA A 354 -6.19 -21.67 -11.11
N ILE A 355 -6.21 -23.00 -11.25
CA ILE A 355 -7.36 -23.84 -10.88
C ILE A 355 -6.85 -24.98 -9.97
N PRO A 356 -6.89 -24.84 -8.64
CA PRO A 356 -6.67 -25.97 -7.76
C PRO A 356 -7.91 -26.87 -7.80
N GLU A 357 -7.73 -28.15 -8.16
CA GLU A 357 -8.81 -29.16 -8.16
C GLU A 357 -9.48 -29.32 -6.78
N GLU A 358 -8.80 -28.96 -5.70
CA GLU A 358 -9.33 -28.97 -4.32
C GLU A 358 -10.51 -28.01 -4.05
N TYR A 359 -10.81 -27.07 -4.96
CA TYR A 359 -11.97 -26.17 -4.82
C TYR A 359 -13.21 -26.59 -5.63
N LEU A 360 -13.18 -27.75 -6.29
CA LEU A 360 -14.26 -28.20 -7.19
C LEU A 360 -15.29 -29.14 -6.54
N GLU A 361 -15.11 -29.56 -5.28
CA GLU A 361 -16.12 -30.38 -4.62
C GLU A 361 -17.32 -29.55 -4.15
N GLY A 362 -18.31 -29.43 -5.05
CA GLY A 362 -19.71 -29.34 -4.66
C GLY A 362 -20.40 -27.98 -4.70
N ARG A 363 -19.98 -27.02 -5.54
CA ARG A 363 -20.75 -25.78 -5.74
C ARG A 363 -20.89 -25.42 -7.22
N THR A 364 -22.13 -25.46 -7.68
CA THR A 364 -22.59 -24.98 -8.99
C THR A 364 -22.10 -23.56 -9.23
N THR A 365 -21.25 -23.40 -10.25
CA THR A 365 -20.57 -22.16 -10.66
C THR A 365 -21.45 -21.19 -11.46
N ASP A 366 -22.77 -21.36 -11.43
CA ASP A 366 -23.71 -20.49 -12.15
C ASP A 366 -24.41 -19.49 -11.19
N PRO A 367 -24.12 -18.17 -11.32
CA PRO A 367 -24.76 -17.11 -10.52
C PRO A 367 -26.29 -17.06 -10.68
N ALA A 368 -26.84 -17.53 -11.81
CA ALA A 368 -28.28 -17.49 -12.07
C ALA A 368 -29.06 -18.50 -11.20
N THR A 369 -28.41 -19.57 -10.73
CA THR A 369 -29.04 -20.61 -9.91
C THR A 369 -28.87 -20.39 -8.40
N TRP A 370 -27.91 -19.57 -7.98
CA TRP A 370 -27.59 -19.32 -6.56
C TRP A 370 -28.78 -18.74 -5.77
N LEU A 371 -29.58 -17.88 -6.40
CA LEU A 371 -30.77 -17.23 -5.81
C LEU A 371 -32.04 -18.09 -5.82
N ARG A 372 -32.04 -19.28 -6.42
CA ARG A 372 -33.26 -20.08 -6.64
C ARG A 372 -33.35 -21.35 -5.81
N THR A 373 -32.33 -21.67 -5.01
CA THR A 373 -32.39 -22.85 -4.13
C THR A 373 -33.09 -22.49 -2.82
N PRO A 374 -34.03 -23.33 -2.35
CA PRO A 374 -34.78 -23.08 -1.11
C PRO A 374 -33.87 -22.75 0.09
N LYS A 375 -32.75 -23.49 0.22
CA LYS A 375 -31.76 -23.30 1.29
C LYS A 375 -31.09 -21.92 1.29
N ASN A 376 -30.88 -21.31 0.11
CA ASN A 376 -30.27 -19.98 0.00
C ASN A 376 -31.31 -18.87 0.20
N LEU A 377 -32.56 -19.09 -0.20
CA LEU A 377 -33.68 -18.20 0.10
C LEU A 377 -33.97 -18.15 1.60
N ASP A 378 -33.93 -19.29 2.29
CA ASP A 378 -34.09 -19.35 3.76
C ASP A 378 -32.99 -18.60 4.51
N ARG A 379 -31.76 -18.68 4.01
CA ARG A 379 -30.61 -17.90 4.52
C ARG A 379 -30.82 -16.41 4.31
N LEU A 380 -31.26 -15.99 3.13
CA LEU A 380 -31.57 -14.59 2.83
C LEU A 380 -32.69 -14.06 3.74
N ALA A 381 -33.76 -14.83 3.94
CA ALA A 381 -34.85 -14.48 4.85
C ALA A 381 -34.37 -14.36 6.32
N ALA A 382 -33.44 -15.20 6.76
CA ALA A 382 -32.83 -15.09 8.08
C ALA A 382 -32.00 -13.80 8.23
N TYR A 383 -31.24 -13.40 7.19
CA TYR A 383 -30.47 -12.16 7.21
C TYR A 383 -31.36 -10.92 7.26
N THR A 384 -32.44 -10.89 6.47
CA THR A 384 -33.40 -9.78 6.50
C THR A 384 -34.02 -9.61 7.88
N ARG A 385 -34.46 -10.71 8.52
CA ARG A 385 -34.99 -10.68 9.89
C ARG A 385 -33.98 -10.12 10.89
N ALA A 386 -32.73 -10.58 10.83
CA ALA A 386 -31.68 -10.12 11.73
C ALA A 386 -31.30 -8.64 11.53
N ALA A 387 -31.39 -8.13 10.30
CA ALA A 387 -31.16 -6.72 9.98
C ALA A 387 -32.30 -5.83 10.51
N GLU A 388 -33.55 -6.29 10.40
CA GLU A 388 -34.70 -5.58 10.95
C GLU A 388 -34.69 -5.53 12.48
N THR A 389 -34.25 -6.61 13.15
CA THR A 389 -34.05 -6.60 14.60
C THR A 389 -33.01 -5.57 15.03
N ARG A 390 -31.89 -5.45 14.29
CA ARG A 390 -30.86 -4.44 14.53
C ARG A 390 -31.37 -3.02 14.33
N ARG A 391 -32.16 -2.79 13.27
CA ARG A 391 -32.80 -1.48 13.01
C ARG A 391 -33.74 -1.08 14.15
N ARG A 392 -34.60 -2.00 14.62
CA ARG A 392 -35.51 -1.72 15.76
C ARG A 392 -34.76 -1.40 17.04
N ALA A 393 -33.67 -2.13 17.33
CA ALA A 393 -32.84 -1.85 18.50
C ALA A 393 -32.12 -0.48 18.44
N MET A 394 -31.84 0.03 17.23
CA MET A 394 -31.30 1.38 17.01
C MET A 394 -32.37 2.47 17.16
N GLU A 395 -33.60 2.20 16.73
CA GLU A 395 -34.75 3.10 16.85
C GLU A 395 -35.18 3.26 18.32
N ASP A 396 -35.22 2.17 19.09
CA ASP A 396 -35.53 2.19 20.53
C ASP A 396 -34.48 2.94 21.37
N ARG A 397 -33.23 3.06 20.86
CA ARG A 397 -32.15 3.80 21.52
C ARG A 397 -32.26 5.32 21.39
N LYS A 398 -33.18 5.84 20.56
CA LYS A 398 -33.21 7.26 20.14
C LYS A 398 -34.25 8.13 20.84
N ALA A 399 -34.86 7.68 21.93
CA ALA A 399 -35.80 8.50 22.71
C ALA A 399 -35.26 8.89 24.10
N PRO A 400 -34.81 10.14 24.28
CA PRO A 400 -34.99 10.86 25.52
C PRO A 400 -36.02 11.98 25.35
N VAL A 401 -36.88 12.09 26.36
CA VAL A 401 -37.95 13.08 26.56
C VAL A 401 -37.41 14.51 26.42
N ALA A 402 -38.14 15.34 25.65
CA ALA A 402 -37.89 16.76 25.50
C ALA A 402 -38.39 17.53 26.74
N ASP A 403 -37.54 18.41 27.29
CA ASP A 403 -37.93 19.47 28.23
C ASP A 403 -38.01 20.81 27.47
N PRO A 404 -38.96 21.72 27.78
CA PRO A 404 -39.30 22.81 26.87
C PRO A 404 -38.51 24.11 27.10
N ALA A 405 -38.13 24.72 25.97
CA ALA A 405 -37.92 26.15 25.67
C ALA A 405 -37.02 27.04 26.57
N GLY A 406 -35.91 27.49 25.98
CA GLY A 406 -35.18 28.72 26.34
C GLY A 406 -34.99 29.62 25.09
N PRO A 407 -34.85 30.94 25.24
CA PRO A 407 -35.21 31.91 24.21
C PRO A 407 -34.24 31.97 23.02
N VAL A 408 -34.82 32.24 21.85
CA VAL A 408 -34.15 32.34 20.54
C VAL A 408 -33.28 33.59 20.47
N ASP A 409 -31.98 33.41 20.22
CA ASP A 409 -31.00 34.48 20.05
C ASP A 409 -31.11 35.07 18.63
N GLY A 410 -31.51 36.35 18.55
CA GLY A 410 -31.78 37.10 17.30
C GLY A 410 -30.58 37.27 16.36
N ARG A 411 -29.37 36.88 16.78
CA ARG A 411 -28.15 36.98 15.97
C ARG A 411 -28.06 35.99 14.80
N ARG A 412 -28.94 34.98 14.75
CA ARG A 412 -28.96 33.98 13.67
C ARG A 412 -29.60 34.50 12.38
N GLN A 413 -30.51 35.46 12.45
CA GLN A 413 -31.19 36.03 11.27
C GLN A 413 -30.35 37.09 10.54
N GLU A 414 -29.49 37.84 11.24
CA GLU A 414 -28.65 38.88 10.60
C GLU A 414 -27.55 38.29 9.70
N HIS A 415 -27.04 37.09 10.02
CA HIS A 415 -26.02 36.41 9.21
C HIS A 415 -26.56 35.75 7.94
N GLU A 416 -27.87 35.48 7.86
CA GLU A 416 -28.51 34.92 6.67
C GLU A 416 -28.90 36.01 5.66
N GLN A 417 -29.24 37.23 6.12
CA GLN A 417 -29.55 38.35 5.22
C GLN A 417 -28.30 38.96 4.55
N GLN A 418 -27.13 38.93 5.19
CA GLN A 418 -25.89 39.45 4.60
C GLN A 418 -25.29 38.57 3.48
N ARG A 419 -25.76 37.32 3.30
CA ARG A 419 -25.29 36.44 2.20
C ARG A 419 -26.12 36.54 0.91
N GLN A 420 -27.19 37.33 0.89
CA GLN A 420 -28.10 37.43 -0.26
C GLN A 420 -27.96 38.74 -1.08
N GLN A 421 -26.98 39.60 -0.78
CA GLN A 421 -26.73 40.77 -1.64
C GLN A 421 -25.69 40.45 -2.73
N PRO A 422 -26.00 40.67 -4.02
CA PRO A 422 -25.02 40.58 -5.10
C PRO A 422 -24.16 41.85 -5.16
N ASP A 423 -22.85 41.67 -5.25
CA ASP A 423 -21.86 42.75 -5.39
C ASP A 423 -21.89 43.34 -6.82
N PRO A 424 -22.04 44.68 -7.01
CA PRO A 424 -22.07 45.29 -8.33
C PRO A 424 -20.67 45.76 -8.75
N GLY A 425 -20.06 45.14 -9.76
CA GLY A 425 -18.90 45.75 -10.43
C GLY A 425 -17.99 44.86 -11.27
N GLN A 426 -18.13 45.01 -12.60
CA GLN A 426 -17.15 44.71 -13.68
C GLN A 426 -16.93 43.21 -14.03
N GLY A 427 -17.03 42.77 -15.29
CA GLY A 427 -17.17 43.42 -16.59
C GLY A 427 -17.12 42.35 -17.69
N GLN A 428 -17.80 42.62 -18.81
CA GLN A 428 -18.30 41.68 -19.82
C GLN A 428 -17.25 41.08 -20.79
N GLY A 429 -17.62 39.92 -21.35
CA GLY A 429 -17.44 39.56 -22.76
C GLY A 429 -16.56 38.33 -23.02
N LEU A 430 -16.88 37.40 -23.92
CA LEU A 430 -17.99 37.19 -24.85
C LEU A 430 -17.94 35.70 -25.26
N ARG A 431 -19.11 35.08 -25.38
CA ARG A 431 -19.38 33.79 -26.05
C ARG A 431 -19.61 34.04 -27.55
N PRO A 432 -19.60 33.02 -28.42
CA PRO A 432 -20.67 32.01 -28.50
C PRO A 432 -20.37 30.69 -27.78
#